data_AF-A0A1H1LMQ6-F1
#
_entry.id   AF-A0A1H1LMQ6-F1
#
_cell.length_a   1.000
_cell.length_b   1.000
_cell.length_c   1.000
_cell.angle_alpha   90.00
_cell.angle_beta   90.00
_cell.angle_gamma   90.00
#
_symmetry.space_group_name_H-M   'P 1'
#
loop_
_entity.id
_entity.type
_entity.pdbx_description
1 polymer ?
#
loop_
_entity_poly.entity_id
_entity_poly.type
_entity_poly.pdbx_seq_one_letter_code
_entity_poly.pdbx_strand_id
1 'polypeptide(L)' 'MQITIIYLKDEMLISKINYESWREIQDEYDDYKTSLGPWSTDEVVEYLNDEYINLNPQAEVQVGNLSSGPQKTIMLTFND' A
#
# COMPACT_ATOMS: atom_id res chain seq x y z
N MET A 1 -11.11 -7.17 0.55
CA MET A 1 -11.28 -5.71 0.35
C MET A 1 -10.45 -5.30 -0.87
N GLN A 2 -10.53 -4.04 -1.29
CA GLN A 2 -9.69 -3.49 -2.35
C GLN A 2 -8.62 -2.59 -1.73
N ILE A 3 -7.36 -2.73 -2.16
CA ILE A 3 -6.21 -2.03 -1.62
C ILE A 3 -5.44 -1.38 -2.78
N THR A 4 -5.09 -0.10 -2.61
CA THR A 4 -4.21 0.64 -3.50
C THR A 4 -2.82 0.73 -2.87
N ILE A 5 -1.78 0.37 -3.63
CA ILE A 5 -0.38 0.62 -3.25
C ILE A 5 -0.01 2.00 -3.78
N ILE A 6 0.50 2.88 -2.92
CA ILE A 6 0.85 4.26 -3.26
C ILE A 6 2.36 4.41 -3.14
N TYR A 7 2.99 4.85 -4.23
CA TYR A 7 4.40 5.18 -4.27
C TYR A 7 4.59 6.67 -4.05
N LEU A 8 5.22 7.00 -2.93
CA LEU A 8 5.66 8.36 -2.63
C LEU A 8 7.14 8.52 -2.97
N LYS A 9 7.71 9.68 -2.67
CA LYS A 9 9.10 9.93 -3.05
C LYS A 9 10.06 9.02 -2.28
N ASP A 10 9.85 8.94 -0.98
CA ASP A 10 10.77 8.29 -0.03
C ASP A 10 10.14 7.08 0.69
N GLU A 11 8.84 6.83 0.49
CA GLU A 11 8.10 5.76 1.16
C GLU A 11 7.04 5.11 0.26
N MET A 12 6.50 3.99 0.73
CA MET A 12 5.42 3.26 0.05
C MET A 12 4.29 3.00 1.05
N LEU A 13 3.06 3.25 0.63
CA LEU A 13 1.86 3.10 1.46
C LEU A 13 0.94 2.03 0.88
N ILE A 14 0.14 1.42 1.74
CA ILE A 14 -1.04 0.64 1.33
C ILE A 14 -2.30 1.27 1.93
N SER A 15 -3.32 1.46 1.09
CA SER A 15 -4.56 2.15 1.48
C SER A 15 -5.80 1.34 1.10
N LYS A 16 -6.77 1.29 2.02
CA LYS A 16 -8.13 0.75 1.79
C LYS A 16 -9.14 1.84 1.44
N ILE A 17 -8.68 3.05 1.10
CA ILE A 17 -9.51 4.11 0.54
C ILE A 17 -9.84 3.75 -0.92
N ASN A 18 -11.11 3.90 -1.29
CA ASN A 18 -11.54 3.77 -2.67
C ASN A 18 -11.37 5.11 -3.37
N TYR A 19 -10.25 5.30 -4.06
CA TYR A 19 -9.99 6.47 -4.88
C TYR A 19 -10.66 6.33 -6.24
N GLU A 20 -11.37 7.35 -6.69
CA GLU A 20 -12.00 7.37 -8.02
C GLU A 20 -10.98 7.69 -9.12
N SER A 21 -9.87 8.34 -8.75
CA SER A 21 -8.79 8.70 -9.66
C SER A 21 -7.46 8.76 -8.91
N TRP A 22 -6.37 8.42 -9.60
CA TRP A 22 -5.00 8.67 -9.12
C TRP A 22 -4.78 10.16 -8.77
N ARG A 23 -5.58 11.07 -9.34
CA ARG A 23 -5.52 12.49 -9.03
C ARG A 23 -5.90 12.80 -7.59
N GLU A 24 -6.85 12.06 -7.01
CA GLU A 24 -7.22 12.24 -5.60
C GLU A 24 -6.05 11.89 -4.66
N ILE A 25 -5.27 10.86 -5.04
CA ILE A 25 -4.06 10.48 -4.31
C ILE A 25 -2.99 11.58 -4.45
N GLN A 26 -2.81 12.11 -5.66
CA GLN A 26 -1.88 13.23 -5.89
C GLN A 26 -2.27 14.49 -5.10
N ASP A 27 -3.57 14.77 -4.96
CA ASP A 27 -4.05 15.90 -4.18
C ASP A 27 -3.87 15.68 -2.65
N GLU A 28 -3.80 14.42 -2.20
CA GLU A 28 -3.57 14.05 -0.78
C GLU A 28 -2.07 13.99 -0.42
N TYR A 29 -1.20 13.61 -1.35
CA TYR A 29 0.24 13.43 -1.12
C TYR A 29 1.07 14.24 -2.13
N ASP A 30 1.68 15.34 -1.67
CA ASP A 30 2.47 16.27 -2.50
C ASP A 30 3.65 15.61 -3.23
N ASP A 31 4.17 14.51 -2.69
CA ASP A 31 5.32 13.76 -3.21
C ASP A 31 4.92 12.46 -3.93
N TYR A 32 3.65 12.34 -4.29
CA TYR A 32 3.10 11.24 -5.07
C TYR A 32 3.86 11.00 -6.39
N LYS A 33 4.27 9.75 -6.62
CA LYS A 33 4.87 9.30 -7.88
C LYS A 33 3.88 8.51 -8.74
N THR A 34 3.26 7.48 -8.16
CA THR A 34 2.33 6.59 -8.86
C THR A 34 1.53 5.74 -7.85
N SER A 35 0.52 5.03 -8.33
CA SER A 35 -0.24 4.05 -7.55
C SER A 35 -0.53 2.81 -8.37
N LEU A 36 -0.67 1.67 -7.69
CA LEU A 36 -1.09 0.40 -8.26
C LEU A 36 -2.39 -0.07 -7.62
N GLY A 37 -3.21 -0.75 -8.42
CA GLY A 37 -4.54 -1.21 -8.00
C GLY A 37 -5.67 -0.21 -8.31
N PRO A 38 -6.80 -0.33 -7.62
CA PRO A 38 -7.04 -1.21 -6.48
C PRO A 38 -6.99 -2.72 -6.82
N TRP A 39 -6.44 -3.52 -5.89
CA TRP A 39 -6.37 -4.99 -5.98
C TRP A 39 -6.92 -5.69 -4.75
N SER A 40 -7.21 -6.98 -4.87
CA SER A 40 -7.57 -7.80 -3.73
C SER A 40 -6.43 -7.95 -2.73
N THR A 41 -6.76 -8.34 -1.51
CA THR A 41 -5.79 -8.62 -0.44
C THR A 41 -4.73 -9.65 -0.88
N ASP A 42 -5.15 -10.71 -1.56
CA ASP A 42 -4.26 -11.78 -1.99
C ASP A 42 -3.31 -11.31 -3.11
N GLU A 43 -3.83 -10.56 -4.09
CA GLU A 43 -3.01 -9.96 -5.16
C GLU A 43 -1.99 -8.95 -4.62
N VAL A 44 -2.35 -8.13 -3.63
CA VAL A 44 -1.40 -7.22 -2.98
C VAL A 44 -0.32 -7.99 -2.25
N VAL A 45 -0.66 -9.05 -1.51
CA VAL A 45 0.32 -9.88 -0.80
C VAL A 45 1.26 -10.57 -1.80
N GLU A 46 0.73 -11.14 -2.88
CA GLU A 46 1.51 -11.78 -3.94
C GLU A 46 2.49 -10.79 -4.57
N TYR A 47 2.00 -9.64 -5.02
CA TYR A 47 2.83 -8.58 -5.60
C TYR A 47 3.95 -8.12 -4.64
N LEU A 48 3.60 -7.88 -3.37
CA LEU A 48 4.56 -7.42 -2.37
C LEU A 48 5.64 -8.47 -2.07
N ASN A 49 5.27 -9.75 -2.03
CA ASN A 49 6.23 -10.83 -1.81
C ASN A 49 7.18 -11.03 -3.01
N ASP A 50 6.69 -10.83 -4.23
CA ASP A 50 7.50 -10.96 -5.45
C ASP A 50 8.47 -9.80 -5.65
N GLU A 51 8.02 -8.56 -5.43
CA GLU A 51 8.82 -7.36 -5.71
C GLU A 51 9.66 -6.88 -4.51
N TYR A 52 9.25 -7.18 -3.27
CA TYR A 52 9.84 -6.62 -2.05
C TYR A 52 10.20 -7.68 -1.00
N ILE A 53 11.22 -8.47 -1.30
CA ILE A 53 11.71 -9.56 -0.44
C ILE A 53 12.19 -9.11 0.97
N ASN A 54 12.44 -7.82 1.18
CA ASN A 54 12.91 -7.25 2.44
C ASN A 54 11.81 -6.58 3.28
N LEU A 55 10.52 -6.72 2.92
CA LEU A 55 9.42 -6.26 3.79
C LEU A 55 9.55 -6.87 5.18
N ASN A 56 9.46 -6.02 6.20
CA ASN A 56 9.47 -6.44 7.59
C ASN A 56 8.55 -5.55 8.43
N PRO A 57 7.49 -6.09 9.05
CA PRO A 57 7.02 -7.48 9.00
C PRO A 57 6.69 -7.99 7.58
N GLN A 58 6.49 -9.30 7.39
CA GLN A 58 6.15 -9.87 6.08
C GLN A 58 4.86 -9.25 5.49
N ALA A 59 4.68 -9.32 4.17
CA ALA A 59 3.57 -8.67 3.45
C ALA A 59 2.20 -9.03 4.05
N GLU A 60 1.98 -10.29 4.40
CA GLU A 60 0.73 -10.79 5.01
C GLU A 60 0.43 -10.09 6.34
N VAL A 61 1.47 -9.81 7.13
CA VAL A 61 1.34 -9.16 8.43
C VAL A 61 1.00 -7.69 8.25
N GLN A 62 1.70 -6.99 7.36
CA GLN A 62 1.44 -5.57 7.12
C GLN A 62 0.05 -5.35 6.49
N VAL A 63 -0.29 -6.14 5.47
CA VAL A 63 -1.62 -6.11 4.84
C VAL A 63 -2.72 -6.53 5.83
N GLY A 64 -2.45 -7.52 6.68
CA GLY A 64 -3.35 -7.93 7.77
C GLY A 64 -3.60 -6.83 8.79
N ASN A 65 -2.58 -6.03 9.11
CA ASN A 65 -2.69 -4.88 10.00
C ASN A 65 -3.55 -3.77 9.39
N LEU A 66 -3.39 -3.45 8.09
CA LEU A 66 -4.29 -2.51 7.40
C LEU A 66 -5.74 -3.01 7.44
N SER A 67 -5.92 -4.30 7.21
CA SER A 67 -7.22 -4.96 7.09
C SER A 67 -8.01 -4.94 8.39
N SER A 68 -7.35 -5.28 9.50
CA SER A 68 -7.96 -5.39 10.83
C SER A 68 -7.93 -4.08 11.64
N GLY A 69 -7.04 -3.15 11.28
CA GLY A 69 -6.83 -1.89 11.99
C GLY A 69 -7.85 -0.80 11.65
N PRO A 70 -7.98 0.22 12.51
CA PRO A 70 -8.84 1.37 12.27
C PRO A 70 -8.29 2.34 11.21
N GLN A 71 -6.99 2.28 10.92
CA GLN A 71 -6.31 3.12 9.94
C GLN A 71 -6.77 2.76 8.52
N LYS A 72 -6.93 3.79 7.68
CA LYS A 72 -7.29 3.62 6.26
C LYS A 72 -6.06 3.48 5.35
N THR A 73 -4.93 3.97 5.80
CA THR A 73 -3.64 3.92 5.09
C THR A 73 -2.56 3.60 6.12
N ILE A 74 -1.63 2.72 5.77
CA ILE A 74 -0.43 2.47 6.56
C ILE A 74 0.81 2.53 5.66
N MET A 75 1.94 2.91 6.25
CA MET A 75 3.24 2.87 5.59
C MET A 75 3.80 1.46 5.63
N LEU A 76 4.36 1.00 4.52
CA LEU A 76 5.10 -0.25 4.45
C LEU A 76 6.50 -0.08 5.03
N THR A 77 6.92 -1.04 5.83
CA THR A 77 8.24 -1.07 6.47
C THR A 77 9.11 -2.18 5.90
N PHE A 78 10.40 -1.91 5.81
CA PHE A 78 11.41 -2.78 5.21
C PHE A 78 12.57 -2.98 6.19
N ASN A 79 13.31 -4.06 6.03
CA ASN A 79 14.63 -4.22 6.64
C ASN A 79 15.70 -3.47 5.83
N ASP A 80 16.64 -2.86 6.55
CA ASP A 80 17.90 -2.30 6.02
C ASP A 80 18.87 -3.40 5.55
#